data_AF-A0A2J0MXC1-F1
#
_entry.id   AF-A0A2J0MXC1-F1
#
_cell.length_a   1.000
_cell.length_b   1.000
_cell.length_c   1.000
_cell.angle_alpha   90.00
_cell.angle_beta   90.00
_cell.angle_gamma   90.00
#
_symmetry.space_group_name_H-M   'P 1'
#
loop_
_entity.id
_entity.type
_entity.pdbx_description
1 polymer ?
#
loop_
_entity_poly.entity_id
_entity_poly.type
_entity_poly.pdbx_seq_one_letter_code
_entity_poly.pdbx_strand_id
1 'polypeptide(L)' 'MTKKKTAKWVHKDLLGLEYLSKEDIELLLDTAGSFREILDRKIKKVPALRGKTVVNLFYEP' A
#
# COMPACT_ATOMS: atom_id res chain seq x y z
N MET A 1 -2.88 -8.86 24.98
CA MET A 1 -2.38 -7.49 24.68
C MET A 1 -1.05 -7.60 23.96
N THR A 2 -1.06 -7.82 22.64
CA THR A 2 0.17 -7.87 21.83
C THR A 2 0.32 -6.51 21.16
N LYS A 3 1.30 -5.71 21.62
CA LYS A 3 1.67 -4.44 20.98
C LYS A 3 1.97 -4.72 19.50
N LYS A 4 1.11 -4.31 18.57
CA LYS A 4 1.43 -4.31 17.13
C LYS A 4 2.67 -3.42 16.98
N LYS A 5 3.82 -4.01 16.68
CA LYS A 5 5.02 -3.29 16.27
C LYS A 5 4.59 -2.40 15.10
N THR A 6 4.83 -1.10 15.19
CA THR A 6 4.60 -0.18 14.08
C THR A 6 5.57 -0.55 12.95
N ALA A 7 5.14 -1.44 12.06
CA ALA A 7 5.92 -1.81 10.89
C ALA A 7 6.05 -0.55 10.02
N LYS A 8 7.29 -0.15 9.76
CA LYS A 8 7.62 0.97 8.88
C LYS A 8 8.06 0.38 7.56
N TRP A 9 7.40 0.76 6.46
CA TRP A 9 7.82 0.37 5.12
C TRP A 9 9.22 0.95 4.83
N VAL A 10 10.20 0.07 4.57
CA VAL A 10 11.61 0.45 4.31
C VAL A 10 12.03 0.26 2.86
N HIS A 11 11.21 -0.40 2.05
CA HIS A 11 11.52 -0.71 0.66
C HIS A 11 11.27 0.50 -0.25
N LYS A 12 12.17 0.74 -1.20
CA LYS A 12 11.97 1.78 -2.22
C LYS A 12 11.04 1.31 -3.33
N ASP A 13 11.30 0.11 -3.86
CA ASP A 13 10.61 -0.49 -5.00
C ASP A 13 9.98 -1.84 -4.59
N LEU A 14 8.83 -2.19 -5.19
CA LEU A 14 8.14 -3.47 -4.95
C LEU A 14 8.20 -4.33 -6.23
N LEU A 15 9.21 -5.21 -6.31
CA LEU A 15 9.47 -6.05 -7.48
C LEU A 15 8.95 -7.49 -7.32
N GLY A 16 8.80 -7.96 -6.08
CA GLY A 16 8.38 -9.33 -5.79
C GLY A 16 8.27 -9.59 -4.29
N LEU A 17 7.85 -10.81 -3.92
CA LEU A 17 7.63 -11.20 -2.52
C LEU A 17 8.88 -11.77 -1.83
N GLU A 18 9.91 -12.17 -2.58
CA GLU A 18 11.10 -12.87 -2.05
C GLU A 18 11.80 -12.11 -0.91
N TYR A 19 11.82 -10.78 -0.99
CA TYR A 19 12.48 -9.91 -0.02
C TYR A 19 11.54 -9.29 1.01
N LEU A 20 10.25 -9.66 0.99
CA LEU A 20 9.29 -9.14 1.95
C LEU A 20 9.27 -10.00 3.21
N SER A 21 9.41 -9.34 4.36
CA SER A 21 9.14 -9.98 5.65
C SER A 21 7.64 -10.21 5.83
N LYS A 22 7.28 -11.09 6.77
CA LYS A 22 5.88 -11.28 7.17
C LYS A 22 5.24 -9.94 7.60
N GLU A 23 5.99 -9.14 8.35
CA GLU A 23 5.53 -7.86 8.86
C GLU A 23 5.28 -6.84 7.74
N ASP A 24 6.08 -6.86 6.67
CA ASP A 24 5.85 -6.01 5.49
C ASP A 24 4.54 -6.36 4.78
N ILE A 25 4.27 -7.67 4.64
CA ILE A 25 3.05 -8.18 4.01
C ILE A 25 1.83 -7.82 4.87
N GLU A 26 1.89 -8.05 6.18
CA GLU A 26 0.82 -7.69 7.11
C GLU A 26 0.54 -6.18 7.09
N LEU A 27 1.58 -5.34 7.01
CA LEU A 27 1.44 -3.89 6.90
C LEU A 27 0.70 -3.49 5.61
N LEU A 28 1.05 -4.10 4.46
CA LEU A 28 0.37 -3.84 3.19
C LEU A 28 -1.10 -4.23 3.24
N LEU A 29 -1.41 -5.40 3.80
CA LEU A 29 -2.78 -5.90 3.92
C LEU A 29 -3.63 -5.06 4.86
N ASP A 30 -3.10 -4.68 6.03
CA ASP A 30 -3.76 -3.77 6.97
C ASP A 30 -4.07 -2.42 6.30
N THR A 31 -3.08 -1.88 5.57
CA THR A 31 -3.24 -0.61 4.85
C THR A 31 -4.30 -0.74 3.75
N ALA A 32 -4.27 -1.80 2.94
CA ALA A 32 -5.25 -2.06 1.89
C ALA A 32 -6.68 -2.17 2.46
N GLY A 33 -6.84 -2.80 3.61
CA GLY A 33 -8.12 -2.86 4.33
C GLY A 33 -8.71 -1.47 4.60
N SER A 34 -7.89 -0.54 5.10
CA SER A 34 -8.33 0.84 5.35
C SER A 34 -8.72 1.60 4.08
N PHE A 35 -8.12 1.27 2.93
CA PHE A 35 -8.45 1.88 1.64
C PHE A 35 -9.79 1.40 1.08
N ARG A 36 -10.24 0.20 1.45
CA ARG A 36 -11.57 -0.31 1.03
C ARG A 36 -12.69 0.63 1.48
N GLU A 37 -12.63 1.11 2.72
CA GLU A 37 -13.61 2.08 3.25
C GLU A 37 -13.58 3.43 2.53
N ILE A 38 -12.48 3.76 1.84
CA ILE A 38 -12.36 5.01 1.06
C ILE A 38 -13.08 4.87 -0.28
N LEU A 39 -13.15 3.66 -0.84
CA LEU A 39 -13.84 3.41 -2.10
C LEU A 39 -15.37 3.59 -1.99
N ASP A 40 -15.93 3.44 -0.78
CA ASP A 40 -17.35 3.63 -0.50
C ASP A 40 -17.73 5.10 -0.25
N ARG A 41 -16.74 5.99 -0.10
CA ARG A 41 -16.98 7.41 0.12
C ARG A 41 -17.38 8.10 -1.18
N LYS A 42 -18.23 9.14 -1.08
CA LYS A 42 -18.59 10.01 -2.22
C LYS A 42 -17.37 10.60 -2.94
N ILE A 43 -16.26 10.82 -2.23
CA ILE A 43 -15.00 11.30 -2.79
C ILE A 43 -13.93 10.24 -2.55
N LYS A 44 -13.64 9.47 -3.60
CA LYS A 44 -12.63 8.39 -3.61
C LYS A 44 -11.20 8.93 -3.77
N LYS A 45 -10.85 10.02 -3.11
CA LYS A 45 -9.52 10.66 -3.24
C LYS A 45 -8.86 10.81 -1.88
N VAL A 46 -7.71 10.17 -1.71
CA VAL A 46 -6.82 10.41 -0.58
C VAL A 46 -5.81 11.53 -0.92
N PRO A 47 -5.39 12.34 0.07
CA PRO A 47 -4.42 13.41 -0.15
C PRO A 47 -3.00 12.88 -0.42
N ALA A 48 -2.71 11.62 -0.09
CA ALA A 48 -1.36 11.06 -0.11
C ALA A 48 -0.63 11.13 -1.47
N LEU A 49 -1.37 11.08 -2.59
CA LEU A 49 -0.82 11.15 -3.95
C LEU A 49 -1.04 12.51 -4.63
N ARG A 50 -1.52 13.53 -3.90
CA ARG A 50 -1.77 14.85 -4.50
C ARG A 50 -0.46 15.44 -5.05
N GLY A 51 -0.48 15.88 -6.31
CA GLY A 51 0.70 16.43 -6.98
C GLY A 51 1.72 15.38 -7.41
N LYS A 52 1.39 14.08 -7.36
CA LYS A 52 2.20 12.99 -7.89
C LYS A 52 1.57 12.48 -9.19
N THR A 53 2.41 12.23 -10.19
CA THR A 53 2.03 11.57 -11.45
C THR A 53 2.53 10.13 -11.40
N VAL A 54 1.63 9.18 -11.63
CA VAL A 54 1.95 7.75 -11.70
C VAL A 54 1.76 7.31 -13.15
N VAL A 55 2.75 6.61 -13.71
CA VAL A 55 2.73 6.10 -15.08
C VAL A 55 2.57 4.58 -15.03
N ASN A 56 1.56 4.08 -15.75
CA ASN A 56 1.35 2.64 -15.92
C ASN A 56 1.96 2.21 -17.25
N LEU A 57 2.96 1.32 -17.21
CA LEU A 57 3.67 0.83 -18.38
C LEU A 57 3.45 -0.67 -18.52
N PHE A 58 2.63 -1.07 -19.50
CA PHE A 58 2.34 -2.46 -19.83
C PHE A 58 2.80 -2.72 -21.27
N TYR A 59 3.67 -3.72 -21.45
CA TYR A 59 4.15 -4.15 -22.79
C TYR A 59 3.29 -5.29 -23.38
N GLU A 60 2.45 -5.89 -22.55
CA GLU A 60 1.59 -7.03 -22.88
C GLU A 60 0.14 -6.71 -22.44
N PRO A 61 -0.87 -7.18 -23.19
CA PRO A 61 -2.29 -6.96 -22.89
C PRO A 61 -2.81 -7.76 -21.70
#